data_AF-A0A7W3NI05-F1
#
_entry.id   AF-A0A7W3NI05-F1
#
_cell.length_a   1.000
_cell.length_b   1.000
_cell.length_c   1.000
_cell.angle_alpha   90.00
_cell.angle_beta   90.00
_cell.angle_gamma   90.00
#
_symmetry.space_group_name_H-M   'P 1'
#
loop_
_entity.id
_entity.type
_entity.pdbx_description
1 polymer ?
#
loop_
_entity_poly.entity_id
_entity_poly.type
_entity_poly.pdbx_seq_one_letter_code
_entity_poly.pdbx_strand_id
1 'polypeptide(L)'
;MSCEIKKTENDFVKEQAKINEQYSTLERFVEEHRKELAALSSQQEQDVDVLLQSLKLRKETLMRYCLPDWKFVHNIPIYDIEEHPMVLRDRMMAENLEFLAEKMYPKEKIIVWGHNYHVRKNNSKVKYVEHEQNFLNNMGDYLLFV
;
A
#
# COMPACT_ATOMS: atom_id res chain seq x y z
N MET A 1 -9.52 36.22 9.71
CA MET A 1 -8.23 35.48 9.68
C MET A 1 -8.36 34.29 10.63
N SER A 2 -8.76 33.11 10.14
CA SER A 2 -8.59 31.89 10.93
C SER A 2 -7.11 31.53 10.86
N CYS A 3 -6.47 31.46 12.03
CA CYS A 3 -5.12 30.94 12.15
C CYS A 3 -5.24 29.41 12.17
N GLU A 4 -5.46 28.81 11.00
CA GLU A 4 -5.26 27.36 10.87
C GLU A 4 -3.76 27.11 11.04
N ILE A 5 -3.38 26.53 12.17
CA ILE A 5 -2.01 26.06 12.40
C ILE A 5 -1.74 25.02 11.31
N LYS A 6 -0.93 25.40 10.31
CA LYS A 6 -0.47 24.46 9.28
C LYS A 6 0.32 23.36 9.97
N LYS A 7 -0.18 22.13 9.91
CA LYS A 7 0.52 20.95 10.44
C LYS A 7 1.87 20.80 9.74
N THR A 8 2.91 20.55 10.52
CA THR A 8 4.28 20.33 10.05
C THR A 8 4.54 18.86 9.73
N GLU A 9 5.64 18.55 9.05
CA GLU A 9 6.11 17.16 8.85
C GLU A 9 6.28 16.43 10.19
N ASN A 10 6.78 17.14 11.21
CA ASN A 10 6.96 16.56 12.54
C ASN A 10 5.63 16.23 13.23
N ASP A 11 4.59 17.05 13.03
CA ASP A 11 3.25 16.75 13.53
C ASP A 11 2.67 15.53 12.83
N PHE A 12 2.91 15.42 11.52
CA PHE A 12 2.51 14.24 10.74
C PHE A 12 3.19 12.97 11.27
N VAL A 13 4.51 12.98 11.44
CA VAL A 13 5.29 11.82 11.93
C VAL A 13 4.85 11.40 13.34
N LYS A 14 4.53 12.35 14.22
CA LYS A 14 4.00 12.05 15.57
C LYS A 14 2.64 11.36 15.52
N GLU A 15 1.71 11.87 14.70
CA GLU A 15 0.40 11.24 14.53
C GLU A 15 0.51 9.88 13.85
N GLN A 16 1.38 9.76 12.85
CA GLN A 16 1.69 8.50 12.16
C GLN A 16 2.16 7.43 13.16
N ALA A 17 3.10 7.77 14.06
CA ALA A 17 3.58 6.85 15.09
C ALA A 17 2.46 6.40 16.04
N LYS A 18 1.59 7.32 16.46
CA LYS A 18 0.44 7.00 17.32
C LYS A 18 -0.54 6.04 16.66
N ILE A 19 -0.87 6.27 15.39
CA ILE A 19 -1.79 5.39 14.65
C ILE A 19 -1.13 4.03 14.38
N ASN A 20 0.19 3.99 14.13
CA ASN A 20 0.95 2.75 13.97
C ASN A 20 0.90 1.86 15.23
N GLU A 21 0.97 2.46 16.42
CA GLU A 21 0.79 1.73 17.69
C GLU A 21 -0.64 1.16 17.80
N GLN A 22 -1.66 1.92 17.39
CA GLN A 22 -3.05 1.43 17.38
C GLN A 22 -3.22 0.21 16.47
N TYR A 23 -2.66 0.24 15.25
CA TYR A 23 -2.66 -0.93 14.37
C TYR A 23 -1.91 -2.11 14.98
N SER A 24 -0.77 -1.87 15.65
CA SER A 24 0.00 -2.91 16.33
C SER A 24 -0.79 -3.57 17.48
N THR A 25 -1.60 -2.80 18.21
CA THR A 25 -2.54 -3.35 19.21
C THR A 25 -3.61 -4.22 18.55
N LEU A 26 -4.20 -3.77 17.44
CA LEU A 26 -5.22 -4.53 16.72
C LEU A 26 -4.67 -5.83 16.12
N GLU A 27 -3.50 -5.78 15.49
CA GLU A 27 -2.81 -6.97 14.97
C GLU A 27 -2.61 -8.02 16.07
N ARG A 28 -2.14 -7.58 17.24
CA ARG A 28 -1.92 -8.45 18.39
C ARG A 28 -3.23 -9.05 18.92
N PHE A 29 -4.27 -8.23 19.05
CA PHE A 29 -5.59 -8.69 19.47
C PHE A 29 -6.11 -9.78 18.53
N VAL A 30 -6.00 -9.58 17.21
CA VAL A 30 -6.45 -10.57 16.23
C VAL A 30 -5.68 -11.90 16.36
N GLU A 31 -4.37 -11.84 16.58
CA GLU A 31 -3.55 -13.04 16.77
C GLU A 31 -3.84 -13.76 18.10
N GLU A 32 -3.96 -13.02 19.21
CA GLU A 32 -4.25 -13.57 20.54
C GLU A 32 -5.64 -14.22 20.61
N HIS A 33 -6.62 -13.65 19.90
CA HIS A 33 -8.01 -14.12 19.86
C HIS A 33 -8.35 -14.94 18.61
N ARG A 34 -7.36 -15.40 17.83
CA ARG A 34 -7.55 -16.06 16.53
C ARG A 34 -8.59 -17.18 16.55
N LYS A 35 -8.53 -18.07 17.55
CA LYS A 35 -9.46 -19.21 17.67
C LYS A 35 -10.90 -18.78 17.92
N GLU A 36 -11.09 -17.76 18.76
CA GLU A 36 -12.41 -17.21 19.08
C GLU A 36 -13.01 -16.51 17.85
N LEU A 37 -12.18 -15.74 17.13
CA LEU A 37 -12.58 -15.07 15.89
C LEU A 37 -12.94 -16.06 14.78
N ALA A 38 -12.12 -17.11 14.60
CA ALA A 38 -12.38 -18.15 13.60
C ALA A 38 -13.70 -18.89 13.86
N ALA A 39 -14.08 -19.09 15.13
CA ALA A 39 -15.33 -19.76 15.49
C ALA A 39 -16.60 -18.96 15.10
N LEU A 40 -16.49 -17.65 14.85
CA LEU A 40 -17.60 -16.77 14.46
C LEU A 40 -17.78 -16.68 12.94
N SER A 41 -16.85 -17.24 12.15
CA SER A 41 -16.81 -17.10 10.69
C SER A 41 -17.25 -18.38 9.95
N SER A 42 -17.92 -18.18 8.81
CA SER A 42 -18.25 -19.26 7.87
C SER A 42 -17.03 -19.87 7.14
N GLN A 43 -15.92 -19.13 7.02
CA GLN A 43 -14.67 -19.58 6.39
C GLN A 43 -13.55 -19.84 7.43
N GLN A 44 -13.91 -19.91 8.72
CA GLN A 44 -13.04 -20.27 9.84
C GLN A 44 -11.74 -19.42 9.89
N GLU A 45 -10.57 -20.05 9.79
CA GLU A 45 -9.27 -19.41 9.96
C GLU A 45 -8.91 -18.44 8.82
N GLN A 46 -9.42 -18.67 7.61
CA GLN A 46 -9.09 -17.84 6.44
C GLN A 46 -9.61 -16.41 6.57
N ASP A 47 -10.81 -16.21 7.13
CA ASP A 47 -11.34 -14.86 7.37
C ASP A 47 -10.49 -14.09 8.39
N VAL A 48 -9.91 -14.79 9.37
CA VAL A 48 -8.99 -14.20 10.35
C VAL A 48 -7.68 -13.79 9.67
N ASP A 49 -7.16 -14.61 8.75
CA ASP A 49 -5.98 -14.26 7.95
C ASP A 49 -6.22 -13.04 7.07
N VAL A 50 -7.39 -12.95 6.42
CA VAL A 50 -7.80 -11.78 5.64
C VAL A 50 -7.86 -10.54 6.51
N LEU A 51 -8.49 -10.63 7.70
CA LEU A 51 -8.56 -9.52 8.65
C LEU A 51 -7.17 -9.05 9.07
N LEU A 52 -6.31 -9.98 9.51
CA LEU A 52 -4.96 -9.68 9.94
C LEU A 52 -4.14 -9.04 8.81
N GLN A 53 -4.22 -9.60 7.59
CA GLN A 53 -3.54 -9.01 6.44
C GLN A 53 -4.07 -7.61 6.14
N SER A 54 -5.39 -7.39 6.24
CA SER A 54 -5.99 -6.07 6.01
C SER A 54 -5.49 -5.01 7.00
N LEU A 55 -5.19 -5.40 8.24
CA LEU A 55 -4.57 -4.53 9.24
C LEU A 55 -3.11 -4.22 8.89
N LYS A 56 -2.33 -5.26 8.58
CA LYS A 56 -0.93 -5.13 8.16
C LYS A 56 -0.79 -4.19 6.95
N LEU A 57 -1.63 -4.36 5.93
CA LEU A 57 -1.60 -3.53 4.74
C LEU A 57 -1.94 -2.05 5.01
N ARG A 58 -2.89 -1.78 5.91
CA ARG A 58 -3.20 -0.40 6.32
C ARG A 58 -2.04 0.23 7.10
N LYS A 59 -1.40 -0.53 7.98
CA LYS A 59 -0.22 -0.11 8.72
C LYS A 59 0.95 0.19 7.78
N GLU A 60 1.23 -0.69 6.82
CA GLU A 60 2.25 -0.48 5.79
C GLU A 60 1.96 0.76 4.95
N THR A 61 0.70 0.98 4.54
CA THR A 61 0.30 2.19 3.81
C THR A 61 0.57 3.44 4.65
N LEU A 62 0.17 3.42 5.93
CA LEU A 62 0.44 4.50 6.85
C LEU A 62 1.93 4.80 6.95
N MET A 63 2.76 3.78 7.13
CA MET A 63 4.18 3.92 7.42
C MET A 63 5.04 4.25 6.19
N ARG A 64 4.75 3.63 5.04
CA ARG A 64 5.54 3.77 3.82
C ARG A 64 5.01 4.86 2.91
N TYR A 65 3.69 4.94 2.69
CA TYR A 65 3.11 5.78 1.64
C TYR A 65 2.72 7.18 2.12
N CYS A 66 2.10 7.31 3.30
CA CYS A 66 1.44 8.55 3.64
C CYS A 66 2.39 9.75 3.84
N LEU A 67 3.63 9.53 4.30
CA LEU A 67 4.62 10.62 4.43
C LEU A 67 5.14 11.09 3.06
N PRO A 68 5.57 10.20 2.14
CA PRO A 68 5.89 10.61 0.77
C PRO A 68 4.73 11.34 0.06
N ASP A 69 3.50 10.86 0.20
CA ASP A 69 2.31 11.51 -0.36
C ASP A 69 2.12 12.92 0.23
N TRP A 70 2.25 13.06 1.55
CA TRP A 70 2.24 14.35 2.21
C TRP A 70 3.33 15.28 1.69
N LYS A 71 4.56 14.80 1.51
CA LYS A 71 5.67 15.59 0.93
C LYS A 71 5.35 16.07 -0.48
N PHE A 72 4.82 15.18 -1.32
CA PHE A 72 4.42 15.48 -2.69
C PHE A 72 3.36 16.59 -2.76
N VAL A 73 2.27 16.49 -1.98
CA VAL A 73 1.20 17.51 -1.99
C VAL A 73 1.64 18.86 -1.40
N HIS A 74 2.72 18.89 -0.62
CA HIS A 74 3.32 20.11 -0.09
C HIS A 74 4.50 20.64 -0.94
N ASN A 75 4.72 20.09 -2.14
CA ASN A 75 5.81 20.44 -3.04
C ASN A 75 7.20 20.33 -2.39
N ILE A 76 7.36 19.40 -1.45
CA ILE A 76 8.66 19.07 -0.89
C ILE A 76 9.38 18.18 -1.91
N PRO A 77 10.62 18.53 -2.33
CA PRO A 77 11.35 17.73 -3.31
C PRO A 77 11.53 16.28 -2.86
N ILE A 78 11.21 15.35 -3.75
CA ILE A 78 11.49 13.91 -3.60
C ILE A 78 12.61 13.57 -4.57
N TYR A 79 13.77 13.20 -4.04
CA TYR A 79 14.98 12.97 -4.83
C TYR A 79 15.12 11.51 -5.27
N ASP A 80 14.61 10.57 -4.47
CA ASP A 80 14.56 9.16 -4.85
C ASP A 80 13.23 8.87 -5.56
N ILE A 81 13.32 8.40 -6.81
CA ILE A 81 12.15 8.08 -7.61
C ILE A 81 11.34 6.93 -7.01
N GLU A 82 11.97 6.03 -6.24
CA GLU A 82 11.30 4.92 -5.57
C GLU A 82 10.49 5.39 -4.36
N GLU A 83 10.80 6.58 -3.81
CA GLU A 83 9.99 7.25 -2.80
C GLU A 83 8.85 8.07 -3.41
N HIS A 84 8.80 8.23 -4.74
CA HIS A 84 7.72 8.98 -5.38
C HIS A 84 6.37 8.28 -5.14
N PRO A 85 5.32 8.97 -4.64
CA PRO A 85 4.06 8.33 -4.24
C PRO A 85 3.42 7.48 -5.35
N MET A 86 3.45 7.94 -6.60
CA MET A 86 2.92 7.16 -7.73
C MET A 86 3.64 5.82 -7.93
N VAL A 87 4.96 5.78 -7.73
CA VAL A 87 5.80 4.58 -7.86
C VAL A 87 5.56 3.67 -6.66
N LEU A 88 5.62 4.24 -5.46
CA LEU A 88 5.42 3.50 -4.22
C LEU A 88 4.03 2.86 -4.12
N ARG A 89 2.97 3.58 -4.51
CA ARG A 89 1.61 3.03 -4.58
C ARG A 89 1.57 1.79 -5.47
N ASP A 90 2.15 1.89 -6.65
CA ASP A 90 2.12 0.84 -7.66
C ASP A 90 2.97 -0.37 -7.27
N ARG A 91 4.12 -0.14 -6.62
CA ARG A 91 4.92 -1.19 -5.96
C ARG A 91 4.11 -1.90 -4.88
N MET A 92 3.46 -1.16 -3.98
CA MET A 92 2.65 -1.74 -2.90
C MET A 92 1.43 -2.50 -3.44
N MET A 93 0.83 -2.07 -4.56
CA MET A 93 -0.20 -2.86 -5.24
C MET A 93 0.33 -4.19 -5.78
N ALA A 94 1.56 -4.21 -6.31
CA ALA A 94 2.21 -5.42 -6.78
C ALA A 94 2.51 -6.39 -5.63
N GLU A 95 3.07 -5.89 -4.52
CA GLU A 95 3.32 -6.67 -3.29
C GLU A 95 2.02 -7.27 -2.74
N ASN A 96 0.92 -6.51 -2.74
CA ASN A 96 -0.38 -7.01 -2.29
C ASN A 96 -0.91 -8.12 -3.21
N LEU A 97 -0.74 -7.96 -4.53
CA LEU A 97 -1.17 -8.96 -5.49
C LEU A 97 -0.35 -10.25 -5.38
N GLU A 98 0.96 -10.14 -5.21
CA GLU A 98 1.86 -11.27 -4.96
C GLU A 98 1.45 -12.02 -3.68
N PHE A 99 1.18 -11.29 -2.59
CA PHE A 99 0.70 -11.92 -1.36
C PHE A 99 -0.63 -12.67 -1.56
N LEU A 100 -1.58 -12.08 -2.30
CA LEU A 100 -2.85 -12.75 -2.62
C LEU A 100 -2.62 -14.01 -3.44
N ALA A 101 -1.80 -13.93 -4.49
CA ALA A 101 -1.55 -15.02 -5.43
C ALA A 101 -0.74 -16.16 -4.81
N GLU A 102 0.22 -15.86 -3.94
CA GLU A 102 1.12 -16.88 -3.41
C GLU A 102 0.71 -17.43 -2.04
N LYS A 103 0.08 -16.60 -1.20
CA LYS A 103 -0.16 -16.93 0.22
C LYS A 103 -1.63 -17.18 0.51
N MET A 104 -2.52 -16.29 0.08
CA MET A 104 -3.94 -16.39 0.44
C MET A 104 -4.74 -17.31 -0.50
N TYR A 105 -4.49 -17.23 -1.79
CA TYR A 105 -5.24 -17.94 -2.82
C TYR A 105 -4.30 -18.63 -3.85
N PRO A 106 -3.44 -19.56 -3.40
CA PRO A 106 -2.39 -20.16 -4.24
C PRO A 106 -2.88 -21.10 -5.34
N LYS A 107 -4.15 -21.51 -5.33
CA LYS A 107 -4.73 -22.46 -6.31
C LYS A 107 -5.75 -21.78 -7.23
N GLU A 108 -6.01 -20.51 -7.00
CA GLU A 108 -7.08 -19.75 -7.61
C GLU A 108 -6.51 -18.88 -8.72
N LYS A 109 -7.32 -18.63 -9.74
CA LYS A 109 -6.98 -17.66 -10.78
C LYS A 109 -7.43 -16.28 -10.33
N ILE A 110 -6.54 -15.31 -10.38
CA ILE A 110 -6.83 -13.91 -10.04
C ILE A 110 -6.97 -13.09 -11.32
N ILE A 111 -8.05 -12.30 -11.39
CA ILE A 111 -8.22 -11.28 -12.43
C ILE A 111 -7.96 -9.93 -11.79
N VAL A 112 -7.01 -9.18 -12.36
CA VAL A 112 -6.69 -7.82 -11.92
C VAL A 112 -7.41 -6.83 -12.82
N TRP A 113 -8.39 -6.13 -12.27
CA TRP A 113 -9.06 -5.03 -12.94
C TRP A 113 -8.45 -3.71 -12.48
N GLY A 114 -7.80 -2.97 -13.39
CA GLY A 114 -7.26 -1.66 -13.11
C GLY A 114 -7.11 -0.82 -14.37
N HIS A 115 -6.84 0.47 -14.19
CA HIS A 115 -6.50 1.36 -15.32
C HIS A 115 -5.26 0.84 -16.06
N ASN A 116 -5.20 1.03 -17.39
CA ASN A 116 -4.09 0.56 -18.24
C ASN A 116 -2.72 0.96 -17.70
N TYR A 117 -2.63 2.16 -17.12
CA TYR A 117 -1.40 2.65 -16.48
C TYR A 117 -0.87 1.70 -15.41
N HIS A 118 -1.70 1.04 -14.61
CA HIS A 118 -1.21 0.17 -13.52
C HIS A 118 -0.80 -1.21 -14.03
N VAL A 119 -1.57 -1.78 -14.97
CA VAL A 119 -1.43 -3.18 -15.37
C VAL A 119 -0.49 -3.42 -16.55
N ARG A 120 -0.18 -2.39 -17.35
CA ARG A 120 0.73 -2.54 -18.49
C ARG A 120 2.13 -2.92 -18.02
N LYS A 121 2.82 -3.77 -18.77
CA LYS A 121 4.22 -4.12 -18.49
C LYS A 121 5.18 -3.14 -19.16
N ASN A 122 6.40 -3.04 -18.65
CA ASN A 122 7.46 -2.18 -19.18
C ASN A 122 7.01 -0.73 -19.31
N ASN A 123 6.34 -0.20 -18.29
CA ASN A 123 5.79 1.15 -18.32
C ASN A 123 6.89 2.20 -18.53
N SER A 124 8.04 1.97 -17.90
CA SER A 124 9.23 2.81 -18.04
C SER A 124 9.86 2.84 -19.42
N LYS A 125 9.36 2.04 -20.38
CA LYS A 125 9.75 2.10 -21.80
C LYS A 125 8.75 2.87 -22.67
N VAL A 126 7.62 3.30 -22.10
CA VAL A 126 6.60 4.08 -22.81
C VAL A 126 6.89 5.56 -22.65
N LYS A 127 6.89 6.31 -23.77
CA LYS A 127 7.08 7.76 -23.77
C LYS A 127 5.78 8.50 -23.44
N TYR A 128 5.89 9.53 -22.62
CA TYR A 128 4.88 10.55 -22.46
C TYR A 128 4.98 11.52 -23.64
N VAL A 129 3.97 11.51 -24.51
CA VAL A 129 3.99 12.23 -25.80
C VAL A 129 4.28 13.73 -25.64
N GLU A 130 3.87 14.32 -24.51
CA GLU A 130 3.96 15.77 -24.28
C GLU A 130 5.24 16.22 -23.57
N HIS A 131 6.03 15.32 -22.99
CA HIS A 131 7.14 15.69 -22.09
C HIS A 131 8.48 15.06 -22.43
N GLU A 132 8.60 14.30 -23.52
CA GLU A 132 9.81 13.53 -23.92
C GLU A 132 10.40 12.63 -22.82
N GLN A 133 9.68 12.46 -21.70
CA GLN A 133 10.05 11.62 -20.58
C GLN A 133 9.33 10.28 -20.68
N ASN A 134 9.98 9.24 -20.19
CA ASN A 134 9.30 7.95 -20.02
C ASN A 134 8.37 8.03 -18.82
N PHE A 135 7.32 7.20 -18.82
CA PHE A 135 6.52 6.99 -17.62
C PHE A 135 7.37 6.39 -16.49
N LEU A 136 6.95 6.60 -15.24
CA LEU A 136 7.58 5.95 -14.09
C LEU A 136 7.24 4.46 -14.05
N ASN A 137 7.96 3.68 -13.24
CA ASN A 137 7.57 2.29 -13.00
C ASN A 137 6.15 2.21 -12.43
N ASN A 138 5.40 1.20 -12.85
CA ASN A 138 4.05 0.92 -12.37
C ASN A 138 3.97 -0.48 -11.75
N MET A 139 2.76 -0.89 -11.35
CA MET A 139 2.53 -2.21 -10.77
C MET A 139 2.98 -3.33 -11.72
N GLY A 140 2.66 -3.21 -13.02
CA GLY A 140 3.08 -4.18 -14.05
C GLY A 140 4.60 -4.34 -14.24
N ASP A 141 5.40 -3.37 -13.82
CA ASP A 141 6.87 -3.48 -13.81
C ASP A 141 7.40 -4.22 -12.57
N TYR A 142 6.65 -4.20 -11.47
CA TYR A 142 7.02 -4.85 -10.21
C TYR A 142 6.50 -6.28 -10.07
N LEU A 143 5.58 -6.72 -10.94
CA LEU A 143 5.08 -8.10 -10.91
C LEU A 143 6.16 -9.06 -11.43
N LEU A 144 6.68 -9.90 -10.54
CA LEU A 144 7.74 -10.87 -10.82
C LEU A 144 7.24 -12.14 -11.55
N PHE A 145 5.92 -12.34 -11.67
CA PHE A 145 5.31 -13.56 -12.22
C PHE A 145 4.79 -13.41 -13.64
N VAL A 146 5.61 -12.97 -14.59
CA VAL A 146 5.26 -13.19 -16.01
C VAL A 146 6.46 -13.28 -16.94
#